data_AF-A0AAF0Q4M1-F1
#
_entry.id   AF-A0AAF0Q4M1-F1
#
_cell.length_a   1.000
_cell.length_b   1.000
_cell.length_c   1.000
_cell.angle_alpha   90.00
_cell.angle_beta   90.00
_cell.angle_gamma   90.00
#
_symmetry.space_group_name_H-M   'P 1'
#
loop_
_entity.id
_entity.type
_entity.pdbx_description
1 polymer ?
#
loop_
_entity_poly.entity_id
_entity_poly.type
_entity_poly.pdbx_seq_one_letter_code
_entity_poly.pdbx_strand_id
1 'polypeptide(L)'
;MKSTPSRGGKKCFINSIDNCSRYCYVYLLNGKDETIETYWQYKTEVENQLDKKIAMIRSGRCGENESSFAKIYLENGIIHQITGHSHLNLMKLLTRKNRTLKEMWNVLFIGSGLSQNL
;
A
#
# COMPACT_ATOMS: atom_id res chain seq x y z
N MET A 1 -0.06 -0.04 -21.29
CA MET A 1 0.74 -1.10 -20.62
C MET A 1 -0.21 -2.22 -20.22
N LYS A 2 -0.03 -3.44 -20.75
CA LYS A 2 -0.81 -4.61 -20.31
C LYS A 2 -0.27 -5.04 -18.95
N SER A 3 -1.11 -5.02 -17.92
CA SER A 3 -0.79 -5.55 -16.59
C SER A 3 -0.98 -7.07 -16.65
N THR A 4 0.09 -7.83 -16.40
CA THR A 4 0.01 -9.28 -16.24
C THR A 4 -0.49 -9.57 -14.83
N PRO A 5 -1.65 -10.22 -14.66
CA PRO A 5 -2.13 -10.59 -13.34
C PRO A 5 -1.22 -11.65 -12.72
N SER A 6 -1.15 -11.66 -11.39
CA SER A 6 -0.56 -12.76 -10.63
C SER A 6 -1.31 -14.08 -10.89
N ARG A 7 -0.74 -15.22 -10.46
CA ARG A 7 -1.41 -16.53 -10.56
C ARG A 7 -2.81 -16.56 -9.92
N GLY A 8 -3.03 -15.72 -8.90
CA GLY A 8 -4.34 -15.57 -8.25
C GLY A 8 -5.23 -14.47 -8.84
N GLY A 9 -4.92 -13.95 -10.03
CA GLY A 9 -5.72 -12.92 -10.71
C GLY A 9 -5.49 -11.49 -10.22
N LYS A 10 -4.71 -11.29 -9.15
CA LYS A 10 -4.41 -9.96 -8.57
C LYS A 10 -3.52 -9.13 -9.51
N LYS A 11 -3.88 -7.86 -9.74
CA LYS A 11 -3.26 -6.97 -10.73
C LYS A 11 -2.48 -5.81 -10.10
N CYS A 12 -2.80 -5.45 -8.86
CA CYS A 12 -2.14 -4.39 -8.11
C CYS A 12 -1.95 -4.79 -6.66
N PHE A 13 -1.23 -3.96 -5.91
CA PHE A 13 -1.05 -4.13 -4.48
C PHE A 13 -1.04 -2.78 -3.78
N ILE A 14 -1.40 -2.77 -2.49
CA ILE A 14 -1.19 -1.64 -1.58
C ILE A 14 -0.08 -2.02 -0.62
N ASN A 15 0.83 -1.07 -0.40
CA ASN A 15 1.89 -1.18 0.60
C ASN A 15 1.71 -0.08 1.64
N SER A 16 1.50 -0.48 2.88
CA SER A 16 1.41 0.40 4.05
C SER A 16 2.61 0.15 4.96
N ILE A 17 3.32 1.21 5.33
CA ILE A 17 4.52 1.11 6.16
C ILE A 17 4.28 1.84 7.46
N ASP A 18 4.45 1.15 8.57
CA ASP A 18 4.46 1.80 9.87
C ASP A 18 5.74 2.65 10.03
N ASN A 19 5.56 3.92 10.43
CA ASN A 19 6.66 4.86 10.49
C ASN A 19 7.61 4.57 11.66
N CYS A 20 7.13 3.95 12.73
CA CYS A 20 7.92 3.65 13.92
C CYS A 20 8.75 2.37 13.75
N SER A 21 8.08 1.24 13.53
CA SER A 21 8.67 -0.10 13.46
C SER A 21 9.27 -0.43 12.09
N ARG A 22 8.92 0.33 11.05
CA ARG A 22 9.22 0.00 9.64
C ARG A 22 8.61 -1.31 9.16
N TYR A 23 7.65 -1.85 9.90
CA TYR A 23 6.87 -3.01 9.48
C TYR A 23 6.03 -2.64 8.24
N CYS A 24 6.03 -3.52 7.24
CA CYS A 24 5.33 -3.32 5.98
C CYS A 24 4.15 -4.30 5.87
N TYR A 25 2.96 -3.77 5.62
CA TYR A 25 1.79 -4.54 5.23
C TYR A 25 1.61 -4.47 3.72
N VAL A 26 1.43 -5.64 3.09
CA VAL A 26 1.23 -5.75 1.64
C VAL A 26 -0.07 -6.50 1.38
N TYR A 27 -1.01 -5.86 0.70
CA TYR A 27 -2.28 -6.47 0.29
C TYR A 27 -2.35 -6.52 -1.23
N LEU A 28 -2.73 -7.69 -1.77
CA LEU A 28 -2.89 -7.90 -3.21
C LEU A 28 -4.33 -7.65 -3.63
N LEU A 29 -4.51 -6.88 -4.70
CA LEU A 29 -5.82 -6.42 -5.18
C LEU A 29 -6.11 -6.88 -6.61
N ASN A 30 -7.37 -7.13 -6.93
CA ASN A 30 -7.83 -7.35 -8.29
C ASN A 30 -7.91 -6.05 -9.09
N GLY A 31 -8.17 -4.93 -8.41
CA GLY A 31 -8.34 -3.60 -9.01
C GLY A 31 -8.19 -2.46 -7.99
N LYS A 32 -8.22 -1.22 -8.48
CA LYS A 32 -8.09 -0.02 -7.63
C LYS A 32 -9.35 0.27 -6.81
N ASP A 33 -10.48 -0.30 -7.21
CA ASP A 33 -11.77 -0.27 -6.52
C ASP A 33 -11.72 -0.97 -5.15
N GLU A 34 -10.90 -2.02 -4.98
CA GLU A 34 -10.72 -2.72 -3.70
C GLU A 34 -9.90 -1.93 -2.66
N THR A 35 -9.37 -0.75 -3.01
CA THR A 35 -8.45 0.02 -2.15
C THR A 35 -9.11 0.47 -0.85
N ILE A 36 -10.37 0.89 -0.89
CA ILE A 36 -11.09 1.39 0.29
C ILE A 36 -11.38 0.24 1.26
N GLU A 37 -11.89 -0.88 0.75
CA GLU A 37 -12.17 -2.07 1.57
C GLU A 37 -10.89 -2.59 2.23
N THR A 38 -9.82 -2.70 1.47
CA THR A 38 -8.51 -3.14 1.98
C THR A 38 -7.97 -2.17 3.05
N TYR A 39 -8.20 -0.88 2.90
CA TYR A 39 -7.84 0.10 3.91
C TYR A 39 -8.58 -0.14 5.24
N TRP A 40 -9.87 -0.46 5.21
CA TRP A 40 -10.63 -0.78 6.43
C TRP A 40 -10.13 -2.03 7.13
N GLN A 41 -9.80 -3.06 6.34
CA GLN A 41 -9.16 -4.27 6.87
C GLN A 41 -7.83 -3.92 7.55
N TYR A 42 -6.96 -3.18 6.86
CA TYR A 42 -5.67 -2.74 7.40
C TYR A 42 -5.83 -1.95 8.71
N LYS A 43 -6.73 -0.96 8.74
CA LYS A 43 -7.00 -0.15 9.95
C LYS A 43 -7.42 -1.05 11.11
N THR A 44 -8.40 -1.92 10.88
CA THR A 44 -8.92 -2.82 11.91
C THR A 44 -7.84 -3.75 12.45
N GLU A 45 -7.06 -4.37 11.57
CA GLU A 45 -5.96 -5.27 11.95
C GLU A 45 -4.89 -4.55 12.78
N VAL A 46 -4.40 -3.40 12.31
CA VAL A 46 -3.32 -2.67 12.99
C VAL A 46 -3.77 -2.08 14.32
N GLU A 47 -4.97 -1.51 14.38
CA GLU A 47 -5.47 -0.93 15.62
C GLU A 47 -5.76 -1.99 16.68
N ASN A 48 -6.28 -3.16 16.29
CA ASN A 48 -6.51 -4.27 17.21
C ASN A 48 -5.21 -4.93 17.68
N GLN A 49 -4.22 -5.13 16.79
CA GLN A 49 -2.96 -5.76 17.15
C GLN A 49 -2.09 -4.89 18.07
N LEU A 50 -2.12 -3.57 17.86
CA LEU A 50 -1.29 -2.63 18.60
C LEU A 50 -2.00 -1.96 19.77
N ASP A 51 -3.32 -2.20 19.92
CA ASP A 51 -4.22 -1.51 20.84
C ASP A 51 -4.06 0.03 20.77
N LYS A 52 -3.93 0.54 19.54
CA LYS A 52 -3.60 1.94 19.25
C LYS A 52 -4.30 2.42 18.00
N LYS A 53 -4.92 3.60 18.07
CA LYS A 53 -5.54 4.24 16.91
C LYS A 53 -4.49 4.82 15.95
N ILE A 54 -4.76 4.73 14.65
CA ILE A 54 -3.99 5.40 13.61
C ILE A 54 -4.24 6.90 13.71
N ALA A 55 -3.23 7.66 14.11
CA ALA A 55 -3.36 9.12 14.24
C ALA A 55 -3.21 9.86 12.89
N MET A 56 -2.39 9.33 11.98
CA MET A 56 -2.04 10.02 10.75
C MET A 56 -1.69 9.05 9.63
N ILE A 57 -2.14 9.36 8.41
CA ILE A 57 -1.79 8.65 7.19
C ILE A 57 -1.10 9.61 6.23
N ARG A 58 0.04 9.17 5.69
CA ARG A 58 0.77 9.88 4.63
C ARG A 58 0.68 9.09 3.34
N SER A 59 0.11 9.70 2.30
CA SER A 59 0.01 9.10 0.97
C SER A 59 0.51 10.05 -0.10
N GLY A 60 0.90 9.50 -1.26
CA GLY A 60 1.03 10.29 -2.48
C GLY A 60 -0.33 10.76 -2.99
N ARG A 61 -0.35 11.62 -4.01
CA ARG A 61 -1.58 12.01 -4.70
C ARG A 61 -2.20 10.79 -5.37
N CYS A 62 -3.47 10.54 -5.08
CA CYS A 62 -4.20 9.37 -5.56
C CYS A 62 -5.34 9.78 -6.51
N GLY A 63 -5.09 10.81 -7.34
CA GLY A 63 -5.97 11.26 -8.42
C GLY A 63 -7.46 11.21 -8.06
N GLU A 64 -8.19 10.37 -8.77
CA GLU A 64 -9.65 10.23 -8.72
C GLU A 64 -10.21 9.82 -7.35
N ASN A 65 -9.43 9.13 -6.51
CA ASN A 65 -9.91 8.61 -5.22
C ASN A 65 -9.50 9.50 -4.03
N GLU A 66 -8.74 10.57 -4.27
CA GLU A 66 -8.15 11.40 -3.21
C GLU A 66 -9.21 12.05 -2.30
N SER A 67 -10.30 12.55 -2.89
CA SER A 67 -11.40 13.18 -2.14
C SER A 67 -12.16 12.19 -1.26
N SER A 68 -12.44 11.00 -1.77
CA SER A 68 -13.09 9.92 -1.03
C SER A 68 -12.24 9.48 0.18
N PHE A 69 -10.93 9.30 -0.03
CA PHE A 69 -10.02 8.96 1.06
C PHE A 69 -9.91 10.08 2.11
N ALA A 70 -9.80 11.33 1.68
CA ALA A 70 -9.73 12.47 2.60
C ALA A 70 -10.97 12.56 3.50
N LYS A 71 -12.17 12.33 2.94
CA LYS A 71 -13.42 12.29 3.71
C LYS A 71 -13.43 11.15 4.73
N ILE A 72 -13.07 9.94 4.30
CA ILE A 72 -13.01 8.76 5.18
C ILE A 72 -12.03 9.00 6.34
N TYR A 73 -10.83 9.52 6.07
CA TYR A 73 -9.85 9.79 7.12
C TYR A 73 -10.35 10.83 8.11
N LEU A 74 -10.98 11.90 7.63
CA LEU A 74 -11.57 12.93 8.48
C LEU A 74 -12.66 12.36 9.40
N GLU A 75 -13.56 11.54 8.87
CA GLU A 75 -14.64 10.89 9.65
C GLU A 75 -14.09 9.95 10.73
N ASN A 76 -12.90 9.38 10.52
CA ASN A 76 -12.22 8.52 11.50
C ASN A 76 -11.31 9.29 12.46
N GLY A 77 -11.24 10.63 12.37
CA GLY A 77 -10.34 11.46 13.17
C GLY A 77 -8.86 11.28 12.81
N ILE A 78 -8.56 10.82 11.60
CA ILE A 78 -7.20 10.55 11.11
C ILE A 78 -6.70 11.75 10.32
N ILE A 79 -5.50 12.24 10.66
CA ILE A 79 -4.87 13.32 9.91
C ILE A 79 -4.36 12.76 8.57
N HIS A 80 -4.91 13.24 7.46
CA HIS A 80 -4.42 12.90 6.13
C HIS A 80 -3.39 13.92 5.65
N GLN A 81 -2.16 13.47 5.42
CA GLN A 81 -1.11 14.31 4.84
C GLN A 81 -0.79 13.83 3.42
N ILE A 82 -1.16 14.67 2.46
CA ILE A 82 -0.87 14.43 1.04
C ILE A 82 0.53 14.93 0.75
N THR A 83 1.37 13.98 0.37
CA THR A 83 2.79 14.20 0.21
C THR A 83 3.05 14.53 -1.26
N GLY A 84 3.35 15.80 -1.57
CA GLY A 84 3.87 16.20 -2.88
C GLY A 84 5.28 15.66 -3.11
N HIS A 85 5.84 15.85 -4.31
CA HIS A 85 7.21 15.45 -4.66
C HIS A 85 8.30 15.99 -3.68
N SER A 86 7.98 17.02 -2.90
CA SER A 86 8.88 17.74 -1.99
C SER A 86 9.20 17.04 -0.66
N HIS A 87 8.39 16.09 -0.18
CA HIS A 87 8.66 15.34 1.06
C HIS A 87 9.40 14.04 0.75
N LEU A 88 10.67 14.24 0.41
CA LEU A 88 11.49 13.30 -0.33
C LEU A 88 11.79 11.99 0.46
N ASN A 89 11.87 12.02 1.79
CA ASN A 89 12.39 10.88 2.56
C ASN A 89 11.40 9.72 2.74
N LEU A 90 10.13 9.99 3.07
CA LEU A 90 9.14 8.93 3.28
C LEU A 90 8.71 8.28 1.96
N MET A 91 8.53 9.09 0.91
CA MET A 91 8.26 8.58 -0.43
C MET A 91 9.45 7.78 -0.97
N LYS A 92 10.70 8.23 -0.74
CA LYS A 92 11.89 7.41 -1.06
C LYS A 92 11.88 6.07 -0.34
N LEU A 93 11.49 6.00 0.93
CA LEU A 93 11.38 4.74 1.66
C LEU A 93 10.34 3.81 1.00
N LEU A 94 9.16 4.35 0.71
CA LEU A 94 8.08 3.58 0.09
C LEU A 94 8.49 3.08 -1.30
N THR A 95 9.10 3.93 -2.12
CA THR A 95 9.63 3.57 -3.45
C THR A 95 10.72 2.50 -3.36
N ARG A 96 11.67 2.63 -2.43
CA ARG A 96 12.71 1.63 -2.20
C ARG A 96 12.12 0.29 -1.79
N LYS A 97 11.14 0.29 -0.87
CA LYS A 97 10.44 -0.92 -0.43
C LYS A 97 9.65 -1.56 -1.57
N ASN A 98 8.96 -0.79 -2.40
CA ASN A 98 8.26 -1.30 -3.57
C ASN A 98 9.22 -1.97 -4.56
N ARG A 99 10.41 -1.40 -4.77
CA ARG A 99 11.46 -2.03 -5.60
C ARG A 99 11.93 -3.35 -5.01
N THR A 100 12.27 -3.38 -3.72
CA THR A 100 12.71 -4.60 -3.04
C THR A 100 11.64 -5.70 -3.07
N LEU A 101 10.36 -5.35 -2.85
CA LEU A 101 9.26 -6.31 -2.94
C LEU A 101 9.13 -6.89 -4.34
N LYS A 102 9.28 -6.06 -5.38
CA LYS A 102 9.28 -6.52 -6.77
C LYS A 102 10.45 -7.46 -7.08
N GLU A 103 11.64 -7.13 -6.61
CA GLU A 103 12.84 -7.96 -6.78
C GLU A 103 12.69 -9.31 -6.06
N MET A 104 12.21 -9.31 -4.81
CA MET A 104 11.92 -10.54 -4.06
C MET A 104 10.91 -11.43 -4.78
N TRP A 105 9.84 -10.84 -5.29
CA TRP A 105 8.83 -11.55 -6.05
C TRP A 105 9.44 -12.21 -7.31
N ASN A 106 10.27 -11.48 -8.04
CA ASN A 106 10.94 -12.00 -9.24
C ASN A 106 11.92 -13.14 -8.91
N VAL A 107 12.68 -13.03 -7.82
CA VAL A 107 13.58 -14.10 -7.36
C VAL A 107 12.79 -15.36 -6.98
N LEU A 108 11.70 -15.22 -6.24
CA LEU A 108 10.84 -16.35 -5.87
C LEU A 108 10.25 -17.04 -7.10
N PHE A 109 9.83 -16.28 -8.12
CA PHE A 109 9.35 -16.86 -9.36
C PHE A 109 10.44 -17.66 -10.09
N ILE A 110 11.63 -17.08 -10.27
CA ILE A 110 12.75 -17.76 -10.92
C ILE A 110 13.09 -19.06 -10.17
N GLY A 111 13.15 -19.01 -8.84
CA GLY A 111 13.42 -20.20 -8.01
C GLY A 111 12.34 -21.29 -8.12
N SER A 112 11.10 -20.91 -8.41
CA SER A 112 9.98 -21.83 -8.61
C SER A 112 9.82 -22.35 -10.05
N GLY A 113 10.72 -22.00 -10.98
CA GLY A 113 10.63 -22.37 -12.39
C GLY A 113 9.52 -21.65 -13.17
N LEU A 114 9.00 -20.54 -12.64
CA LEU A 114 7.99 -19.72 -13.29
C LEU A 114 8.65 -18.54 -14.01
N SER A 115 8.14 -18.17 -15.19
CA SER A 115 8.62 -16.99 -15.92
C SER A 115 8.34 -15.70 -15.14
N GLN A 116 9.19 -14.68 -15.30
CA GLN A 116 8.96 -13.36 -14.72
C GLN A 116 7.61 -12.79 -15.20
N ASN A 117 6.78 -12.32 -14.27
CA ASN A 117 5.41 -11.85 -14.56
C ASN A 117 5.07 -10.47 -13.93
N LEU A 118 6.07 -9.65 -13.55
CA LEU A 118 5.86 -8.29 -13.00
C LEU A 118 6.92 -7.27 -13.42
#